data_AF-A0A146KGW3-F1
#
_entry.id   AF-A0A146KGW3-F1
#
_cell.length_a   1.000
_cell.length_b   1.000
_cell.length_c   1.000
_cell.angle_alpha   90.00
_cell.angle_beta   90.00
_cell.angle_gamma   90.00
#
_symmetry.space_group_name_H-M   'P 1'
#
loop_
_entity.id
_entity.type
_entity.pdbx_description
1 polymer ?
#
loop_
_entity_poly.entity_id
_entity_poly.type
_entity_poly.pdbx_seq_one_letter_code
_entity_poly.pdbx_strand_id
1 'polypeptide(L)'
;ELQECGGFDGCENLKVLNLPKLKWCDGFVGCQSLTKIDLPSLMEVGGFSNCSNLQDLHLPNLMKLVNNAFESCISLKIVNLQKVTEMSVRCFGGCRLDGLILPNLKSILYNQSSTEKICNIEEFVVNKLQVDSRVFSCIEPKQLFGMFKSIRLDQITCQAVLHNITQYYKDDFISDQEEYIHEETCKFCNGEIQLCFEQLRPMSVIIKSTKTQFKQIKQINLQKDLILEKGNVINQIQNKLNS
;
A
#
# COMPACT_ATOMS: atom_id res chain seq x y z
N GLU A 1 -11.96 -5.49 -29.42
CA GLU A 1 -12.21 -4.77 -28.15
C GLU A 1 -10.89 -4.63 -27.42
N LEU A 2 -10.62 -3.47 -26.83
CA LEU A 2 -9.34 -3.14 -26.20
C LEU A 2 -9.07 -4.02 -24.98
N GLN A 3 -8.02 -4.83 -25.02
CA GLN A 3 -7.55 -5.67 -23.90
C GLN A 3 -6.32 -5.08 -23.20
N GLU A 4 -5.64 -4.14 -23.85
CA GLU A 4 -4.47 -3.41 -23.38
C GLU A 4 -4.69 -1.93 -23.70
N CYS A 5 -4.25 -1.04 -22.80
CA CYS A 5 -4.44 0.40 -22.95
C CYS A 5 -3.21 1.15 -22.43
N GLY A 6 -2.62 1.96 -23.30
CA GLY A 6 -1.53 2.89 -23.03
C GLY A 6 -1.70 4.16 -23.86
N GLY A 7 -1.05 5.26 -23.46
CA GLY A 7 -1.02 6.51 -24.24
C GLY A 7 -2.18 7.49 -24.04
N PHE A 8 -2.95 7.39 -22.95
CA PHE A 8 -3.97 8.36 -22.53
C PHE A 8 -3.47 9.26 -21.38
N ASP A 9 -2.17 9.46 -21.29
CA ASP A 9 -1.57 10.33 -20.28
C ASP A 9 -2.07 11.77 -20.44
N GLY A 10 -2.31 12.44 -19.32
CA GLY A 10 -2.75 13.84 -19.29
C GLY A 10 -4.16 14.06 -19.86
N CYS A 11 -5.02 13.04 -19.89
CA CYS A 11 -6.44 13.24 -20.26
C CYS A 11 -7.17 14.07 -19.17
N GLU A 12 -7.02 15.39 -19.23
CA GLU A 12 -7.52 16.34 -18.22
C GLU A 12 -9.04 16.44 -18.14
N ASN A 13 -9.79 15.91 -19.12
CA ASN A 13 -11.25 15.92 -19.12
C ASN A 13 -11.87 14.56 -18.79
N LEU A 14 -11.07 13.49 -18.70
CA LEU A 14 -11.57 12.15 -18.43
C LEU A 14 -11.95 12.05 -16.94
N LYS A 15 -13.24 11.92 -16.64
CA LYS A 15 -13.75 11.82 -15.26
C LYS A 15 -13.98 10.39 -14.79
N VAL A 16 -14.45 9.55 -15.69
CA VAL A 16 -14.79 8.15 -15.40
C VAL A 16 -14.19 7.28 -16.49
N LEU A 17 -13.46 6.25 -16.09
CA LEU A 17 -12.94 5.23 -16.99
C LEU A 17 -13.73 3.93 -16.82
N ASN A 18 -14.37 3.46 -17.89
CA ASN A 18 -15.08 2.18 -17.91
C ASN A 18 -14.66 1.38 -19.14
N LEU A 19 -13.87 0.33 -18.91
CA LEU A 19 -13.39 -0.58 -19.95
C LEU A 19 -13.50 -2.03 -19.42
N PRO A 20 -14.65 -2.70 -19.58
CA PRO A 20 -14.95 -3.94 -18.87
C PRO A 20 -14.13 -5.15 -19.32
N LYS A 21 -13.46 -5.05 -20.47
CA LYS A 21 -12.65 -6.12 -21.08
C LYS A 21 -11.14 -5.85 -21.02
N LEU A 22 -10.74 -4.73 -20.44
CA LEU A 22 -9.34 -4.37 -20.27
C LEU A 22 -8.69 -5.34 -19.27
N LYS A 23 -7.54 -5.91 -19.65
CA LYS A 23 -6.79 -6.88 -18.84
C LYS A 23 -5.52 -6.28 -18.24
N TRP A 24 -4.88 -5.37 -18.98
CA TRP A 24 -3.66 -4.66 -18.58
C TRP A 24 -3.76 -3.17 -18.92
N CYS A 25 -3.21 -2.31 -18.06
CA CYS A 25 -3.36 -0.86 -18.17
C CYS A 25 -2.12 -0.11 -17.67
N ASP A 26 -1.52 0.70 -18.55
CA ASP A 26 -0.31 1.48 -18.24
C ASP A 26 -0.21 2.85 -18.93
N GLY A 27 -1.31 3.59 -19.07
CA GLY A 27 -1.22 4.91 -19.72
C GLY A 27 -2.36 5.86 -19.45
N PHE A 28 -2.68 6.08 -18.18
CA PHE A 28 -3.56 7.17 -17.74
C PHE A 28 -2.82 8.09 -16.77
N VAL A 29 -1.50 8.23 -16.93
CA VAL A 29 -0.67 9.04 -16.03
C VAL A 29 -1.11 10.50 -16.10
N GLY A 30 -1.33 11.13 -14.96
CA GLY A 30 -1.70 12.55 -14.90
C GLY A 30 -3.12 12.87 -15.36
N CYS A 31 -4.03 11.89 -15.43
CA CYS A 31 -5.45 12.15 -15.66
C CYS A 31 -6.08 12.79 -14.42
N GLN A 32 -5.81 14.07 -14.17
CA GLN A 32 -6.15 14.74 -12.90
C GLN A 32 -7.66 14.87 -12.68
N SER A 33 -8.50 14.87 -13.72
CA SER A 33 -9.97 14.89 -13.55
C SER A 33 -10.58 13.51 -13.29
N LEU A 34 -9.80 12.43 -13.39
CA LEU A 34 -10.30 11.07 -13.23
C LEU A 34 -10.66 10.85 -11.76
N THR A 35 -11.93 10.61 -11.48
CA THR A 35 -12.44 10.38 -10.11
C THR A 35 -12.81 8.93 -9.85
N LYS A 36 -13.13 8.17 -10.91
CA LYS A 36 -13.60 6.79 -10.82
C LYS A 36 -13.05 5.91 -11.93
N ILE A 37 -12.62 4.70 -11.56
CA ILE A 37 -12.32 3.62 -12.51
C ILE A 37 -13.22 2.40 -12.26
N ASP A 38 -13.72 1.84 -13.35
CA ASP A 38 -14.53 0.62 -13.40
C ASP A 38 -13.94 -0.34 -14.42
N LEU A 39 -13.05 -1.23 -13.95
CA LEU A 39 -12.27 -2.14 -14.79
C LEU A 39 -12.37 -3.57 -14.25
N PRO A 40 -13.53 -4.23 -14.38
CA PRO A 40 -13.83 -5.51 -13.75
C PRO A 40 -12.94 -6.67 -14.21
N SER A 41 -12.39 -6.63 -15.43
CA SER A 41 -11.50 -7.69 -15.96
C SER A 41 -10.01 -7.39 -15.81
N LEU A 42 -9.64 -6.26 -15.20
CA LEU A 42 -8.25 -5.86 -15.08
C LEU A 42 -7.51 -6.82 -14.14
N MET A 43 -6.37 -7.34 -14.61
CA MET A 43 -5.55 -8.30 -13.88
C MET A 43 -4.24 -7.67 -13.40
N GLU A 44 -3.72 -6.67 -14.13
CA GLU A 44 -2.48 -5.96 -13.81
C GLU A 44 -2.59 -4.47 -14.15
N VAL A 45 -1.97 -3.60 -13.34
CA VAL A 45 -2.04 -2.14 -13.51
C VAL A 45 -0.75 -1.43 -13.10
N GLY A 46 -0.33 -0.45 -13.92
CA GLY A 46 0.87 0.39 -13.69
C GLY A 46 0.70 1.89 -13.95
N GLY A 47 -0.37 2.34 -14.62
CA GLY A 47 -0.40 3.66 -15.26
C GLY A 47 -1.41 4.68 -14.76
N PHE A 48 -1.80 4.70 -13.48
CA PHE A 48 -2.67 5.75 -12.91
C PHE A 48 -1.90 6.76 -12.02
N SER A 49 -0.58 6.85 -12.17
CA SER A 49 0.25 7.82 -11.45
C SER A 49 -0.27 9.25 -11.67
N ASN A 50 -0.24 10.10 -10.64
CA ASN A 50 -0.70 11.49 -10.65
C ASN A 50 -2.20 11.71 -11.01
N CYS A 51 -3.05 10.67 -10.93
CA CYS A 51 -4.51 10.84 -10.96
C CYS A 51 -5.01 11.38 -9.61
N SER A 52 -4.70 12.64 -9.31
CA SER A 52 -4.83 13.22 -7.96
C SER A 52 -6.26 13.27 -7.41
N ASN A 53 -7.29 13.29 -8.27
CA ASN A 53 -8.70 13.27 -7.86
C ASN A 53 -9.33 11.87 -7.85
N LEU A 54 -8.57 10.81 -8.15
CA LEU A 54 -9.07 9.44 -8.17
C LEU A 54 -9.48 8.99 -6.77
N GLN A 55 -10.73 8.58 -6.62
CA GLN A 55 -11.36 8.23 -5.34
C GLN A 55 -11.94 6.82 -5.37
N ASP A 56 -12.62 6.47 -6.46
CA ASP A 56 -13.38 5.22 -6.56
C ASP A 56 -12.68 4.21 -7.47
N LEU A 57 -12.35 3.05 -6.90
CA LEU A 57 -11.73 1.94 -7.62
C LEU A 57 -12.66 0.72 -7.63
N HIS A 58 -13.08 0.26 -8.82
CA HIS A 58 -13.72 -1.06 -8.99
C HIS A 58 -12.83 -2.00 -9.79
N LEU A 59 -12.04 -2.79 -9.06
CA LEU A 59 -10.97 -3.67 -9.59
C LEU A 59 -11.04 -5.10 -8.99
N PRO A 60 -12.18 -5.82 -9.10
CA PRO A 60 -12.44 -7.08 -8.40
C PRO A 60 -11.51 -8.24 -8.80
N ASN A 61 -10.90 -8.18 -9.98
CA ASN A 61 -10.03 -9.24 -10.52
C ASN A 61 -8.55 -8.86 -10.53
N LEU A 62 -8.18 -7.70 -9.99
CA LEU A 62 -6.80 -7.24 -10.02
C LEU A 62 -5.92 -8.14 -9.16
N MET A 63 -4.83 -8.63 -9.76
CA MET A 63 -3.86 -9.53 -9.14
C MET A 63 -2.51 -8.87 -8.89
N LYS A 64 -2.12 -7.90 -9.73
CA LYS A 64 -0.80 -7.28 -9.67
C LYS A 64 -0.86 -5.76 -9.76
N LEU A 65 -0.12 -5.12 -8.87
CA LEU A 65 0.17 -3.69 -8.89
C LEU A 65 1.65 -3.53 -9.27
N VAL A 66 1.94 -2.90 -10.39
CA VAL A 66 3.32 -2.78 -10.88
C VAL A 66 3.73 -1.32 -10.94
N ASN A 67 5.04 -1.06 -11.08
CA ASN A 67 5.58 0.28 -11.21
C ASN A 67 5.09 1.24 -10.11
N ASN A 68 4.60 2.40 -10.52
CA ASN A 68 4.05 3.43 -9.65
C ASN A 68 2.52 3.52 -9.81
N ALA A 69 1.83 2.39 -10.00
CA ALA A 69 0.42 2.28 -10.40
C ALA A 69 -0.53 3.41 -9.99
N PHE A 70 -0.51 3.81 -8.72
CA PHE A 70 -1.35 4.84 -8.12
C PHE A 70 -0.52 5.88 -7.35
N GLU A 71 0.72 6.13 -7.77
CA GLU A 71 1.55 7.18 -7.19
C GLU A 71 0.81 8.53 -7.24
N SER A 72 0.90 9.30 -6.17
CA SER A 72 0.29 10.63 -6.04
C SER A 72 -1.22 10.68 -6.31
N CYS A 73 -1.93 9.56 -6.18
CA CYS A 73 -3.40 9.51 -6.12
C CYS A 73 -3.91 9.96 -4.73
N ILE A 74 -3.66 11.22 -4.40
CA ILE A 74 -3.83 11.78 -3.04
C ILE A 74 -5.28 11.78 -2.51
N SER A 75 -6.27 11.64 -3.40
CA SER A 75 -7.68 11.56 -3.02
C SER A 75 -8.13 10.15 -2.63
N LEU A 76 -7.32 9.12 -2.88
CA LEU A 76 -7.61 7.77 -2.37
C LEU A 76 -7.53 7.76 -0.85
N LYS A 77 -8.56 7.22 -0.21
CA LYS A 77 -8.63 7.06 1.26
C LYS A 77 -8.59 5.61 1.69
N ILE A 78 -9.44 4.78 1.10
CA ILE A 78 -9.52 3.36 1.40
C ILE A 78 -9.39 2.59 0.10
N VAL A 79 -8.40 1.70 0.04
CA VAL A 79 -8.17 0.81 -1.10
C VAL A 79 -8.37 -0.62 -0.63
N ASN A 80 -9.31 -1.32 -1.28
CA ASN A 80 -9.65 -2.70 -0.95
C ASN A 80 -9.54 -3.58 -2.20
N LEU A 81 -8.46 -4.38 -2.27
CA LEU A 81 -8.17 -5.23 -3.42
C LEU A 81 -7.89 -6.66 -2.94
N GLN A 82 -8.94 -7.47 -2.95
CA GLN A 82 -8.94 -8.79 -2.34
C GLN A 82 -8.04 -9.81 -3.06
N LYS A 83 -7.84 -9.68 -4.37
CA LYS A 83 -7.10 -10.67 -5.18
C LYS A 83 -5.65 -10.30 -5.47
N VAL A 84 -5.20 -9.12 -5.05
CA VAL A 84 -3.83 -8.68 -5.28
C VAL A 84 -2.88 -9.58 -4.50
N THR A 85 -1.94 -10.19 -5.21
CA THR A 85 -0.90 -11.06 -4.64
C THR A 85 0.48 -10.43 -4.66
N GLU A 86 0.71 -9.45 -5.51
CA GLU A 86 2.01 -8.80 -5.73
C GLU A 86 1.83 -7.31 -5.94
N MET A 87 2.71 -6.51 -5.32
CA MET A 87 2.78 -5.07 -5.56
C MET A 87 4.22 -4.56 -5.59
N SER A 88 4.51 -3.52 -6.36
CA SER A 88 5.74 -2.75 -6.15
C SER A 88 5.62 -1.82 -4.93
N VAL A 89 6.72 -1.59 -4.23
CA VAL A 89 6.75 -0.79 -2.98
C VAL A 89 6.27 0.65 -3.16
N ARG A 90 6.39 1.20 -4.38
CA ARG A 90 5.98 2.57 -4.74
C ARG A 90 4.65 2.67 -5.47
N CYS A 91 3.86 1.59 -5.58
CA CYS A 91 2.55 1.65 -6.24
C CYS A 91 1.62 2.72 -5.66
N PHE A 92 1.78 3.10 -4.39
CA PHE A 92 1.03 4.19 -3.75
C PHE A 92 1.95 5.30 -3.23
N GLY A 93 3.10 5.52 -3.88
CA GLY A 93 4.06 6.56 -3.49
C GLY A 93 3.38 7.92 -3.36
N GLY A 94 3.63 8.66 -2.29
CA GLY A 94 3.01 9.97 -2.06
C GLY A 94 1.52 9.96 -1.69
N CYS A 95 0.86 8.80 -1.63
CA CYS A 95 -0.50 8.68 -1.12
C CYS A 95 -0.54 8.74 0.42
N ARG A 96 -1.70 9.15 0.94
CA ARG A 96 -2.03 9.06 2.38
C ARG A 96 -3.35 8.32 2.52
N LEU A 97 -3.26 7.02 2.76
CA LEU A 97 -4.39 6.12 2.89
C LEU A 97 -4.80 5.99 4.36
N ASP A 98 -6.11 6.04 4.60
CA ASP A 98 -6.69 5.66 5.88
C ASP A 98 -6.72 4.13 6.00
N GLY A 99 -6.94 3.41 4.89
CA GLY A 99 -6.97 1.96 4.86
C GLY A 99 -6.42 1.35 3.57
N LEU A 100 -5.52 0.37 3.69
CA LEU A 100 -5.09 -0.50 2.60
C LEU A 100 -5.40 -1.95 2.97
N ILE A 101 -6.35 -2.57 2.27
CA ILE A 101 -6.86 -3.92 2.58
C ILE A 101 -6.46 -4.87 1.45
N LEU A 102 -5.39 -5.62 1.67
CA LEU A 102 -4.81 -6.57 0.71
C LEU A 102 -4.56 -7.93 1.38
N PRO A 103 -5.61 -8.68 1.75
CA PRO A 103 -5.47 -9.89 2.57
C PRO A 103 -4.69 -11.02 1.89
N ASN A 104 -4.65 -11.03 0.55
CA ASN A 104 -3.93 -12.04 -0.23
C ASN A 104 -2.57 -11.55 -0.76
N LEU A 105 -2.11 -10.36 -0.36
CA LEU A 105 -0.81 -9.85 -0.77
C LEU A 105 0.29 -10.75 -0.20
N LYS A 106 1.14 -11.25 -1.09
CA LYS A 106 2.26 -12.13 -0.77
C LYS A 106 3.59 -11.39 -0.85
N SER A 107 3.79 -10.58 -1.88
CA SER A 107 5.07 -9.95 -2.19
C SER A 107 4.97 -8.44 -2.37
N ILE A 108 5.87 -7.70 -1.71
CA ILE A 108 6.24 -6.32 -2.07
C ILE A 108 7.60 -6.36 -2.76
N LEU A 109 7.61 -5.92 -4.01
CA LEU A 109 8.78 -5.90 -4.86
C LEU A 109 9.46 -4.52 -4.82
N TYR A 110 10.78 -4.53 -4.93
CA TYR A 110 11.52 -3.31 -5.23
C TYR A 110 11.31 -2.96 -6.70
N ASN A 111 11.02 -1.69 -6.97
CA ASN A 111 11.08 -1.11 -8.30
C ASN A 111 12.02 0.09 -8.30
N GLN A 112 12.83 0.20 -9.36
CA GLN A 112 13.65 1.38 -9.61
C GLN A 112 12.72 2.50 -10.07
N SER A 113 12.63 3.55 -9.26
CA SER A 113 11.71 4.65 -9.47
C SER A 113 12.37 5.93 -9.01
N SER A 114 12.13 7.02 -9.75
CA SER A 114 12.69 8.34 -9.45
C SER A 114 12.12 8.97 -8.17
N THR A 115 10.98 8.48 -7.70
CA THR A 115 10.31 8.97 -6.50
C THR A 115 10.87 8.32 -5.23
N GLU A 116 11.25 9.14 -4.26
CA GLU A 116 11.70 8.65 -2.94
C GLU A 116 10.53 8.45 -1.97
N LYS A 117 9.30 8.85 -2.34
CA LYS A 117 8.15 8.79 -1.43
C LYS A 117 7.45 7.44 -1.52
N ILE A 118 7.21 6.81 -0.36
CA ILE A 118 6.27 5.70 -0.23
C ILE A 118 4.97 6.15 0.43
N CYS A 119 3.97 5.27 0.43
CA CYS A 119 2.66 5.53 1.00
C CYS A 119 2.72 5.65 2.53
N ASN A 120 1.96 6.59 3.10
CA ASN A 120 1.62 6.58 4.52
C ASN A 120 0.24 5.92 4.68
N ILE A 121 0.14 4.90 5.55
CA ILE A 121 -1.07 4.07 5.67
C ILE A 121 -1.47 3.97 7.13
N GLU A 122 -2.63 4.52 7.52
CA GLU A 122 -3.13 4.39 8.89
C GLU A 122 -3.40 2.93 9.27
N GLU A 123 -4.17 2.20 8.46
CA GLU A 123 -4.47 0.78 8.65
C GLU A 123 -4.09 -0.05 7.41
N PHE A 124 -3.17 -1.01 7.58
CA PHE A 124 -2.76 -1.94 6.53
C PHE A 124 -3.13 -3.37 6.95
N VAL A 125 -4.15 -3.93 6.29
CA VAL A 125 -4.60 -5.30 6.51
C VAL A 125 -3.95 -6.23 5.49
N VAL A 126 -3.00 -7.03 5.97
CA VAL A 126 -2.28 -8.06 5.21
C VAL A 126 -1.99 -9.27 6.10
N ASN A 127 -1.78 -10.43 5.47
CA ASN A 127 -1.35 -11.65 6.13
C ASN A 127 0.19 -11.72 6.19
N LYS A 128 0.78 -12.89 5.91
CA LYS A 128 2.23 -13.04 5.79
C LYS A 128 2.71 -12.34 4.53
N LEU A 129 3.71 -11.49 4.68
CA LEU A 129 4.23 -10.62 3.64
C LEU A 129 5.72 -10.90 3.43
N GLN A 130 6.09 -11.13 2.18
CA GLN A 130 7.47 -11.16 1.72
C GLN A 130 7.81 -9.79 1.13
N VAL A 131 8.94 -9.22 1.54
CA VAL A 131 9.42 -7.93 1.04
C VAL A 131 10.79 -8.14 0.44
N ASP A 132 10.97 -7.65 -0.79
CA ASP A 132 12.25 -7.65 -1.47
C ASP A 132 13.31 -6.94 -0.63
N SER A 133 14.46 -7.57 -0.41
CA SER A 133 15.51 -7.04 0.44
C SER A 133 16.01 -5.66 0.01
N ARG A 134 15.96 -5.35 -1.28
CA ARG A 134 16.38 -4.06 -1.84
C ARG A 134 15.50 -2.90 -1.36
N VAL A 135 14.24 -3.17 -1.01
CA VAL A 135 13.34 -2.17 -0.40
C VAL A 135 13.96 -1.59 0.87
N PHE A 136 14.57 -2.42 1.71
CA PHE A 136 15.16 -1.97 2.96
C PHE A 136 16.51 -1.25 2.78
N SER A 137 17.18 -1.45 1.64
CA SER A 137 18.43 -0.77 1.32
C SER A 137 18.21 0.59 0.65
N CYS A 138 17.09 0.75 -0.06
CA CYS A 138 16.83 1.93 -0.90
C CYS A 138 15.75 2.87 -0.35
N ILE A 139 15.10 2.53 0.77
CA ILE A 139 14.02 3.33 1.36
C ILE A 139 14.35 3.64 2.80
N GLU A 140 14.18 4.91 3.17
CA GLU A 140 14.47 5.34 4.52
C GLU A 140 13.58 4.60 5.54
N PRO A 141 14.15 4.17 6.68
CA PRO A 141 13.40 3.49 7.73
C PRO A 141 12.18 4.30 8.20
N LYS A 142 12.29 5.62 8.31
CA LYS A 142 11.15 6.45 8.75
C LYS A 142 9.95 6.33 7.82
N GLN A 143 10.19 6.20 6.52
CA GLN A 143 9.11 6.05 5.55
C GLN A 143 8.52 4.64 5.60
N LEU A 144 9.36 3.60 5.66
CA LEU A 144 8.90 2.21 5.80
C LEU A 144 8.03 2.03 7.05
N PHE A 145 8.30 2.80 8.10
CA PHE A 145 7.50 2.80 9.31
C PHE A 145 6.08 3.33 9.02
N GLY A 146 5.95 4.41 8.25
CA GLY A 146 4.65 4.93 7.85
C GLY A 146 3.79 3.93 7.07
N MET A 147 4.42 3.10 6.23
CA MET A 147 3.74 2.06 5.47
C MET A 147 3.40 0.84 6.33
N PHE A 148 4.32 0.39 7.18
CA PHE A 148 4.18 -0.87 7.94
C PHE A 148 3.75 -0.69 9.40
N LYS A 149 3.41 0.52 9.85
CA LYS A 149 3.10 0.81 11.28
C LYS A 149 2.00 -0.07 11.89
N SER A 150 1.07 -0.55 11.08
CA SER A 150 -0.06 -1.40 11.49
C SER A 150 0.18 -2.90 11.28
N ILE A 151 1.25 -3.29 10.59
CA ILE A 151 1.62 -4.70 10.38
C ILE A 151 2.46 -5.17 11.57
N ARG A 152 2.24 -6.41 12.01
CA ARG A 152 3.15 -7.01 12.99
C ARG A 152 4.44 -7.45 12.29
N LEU A 153 5.59 -7.08 12.83
CA LEU A 153 6.89 -7.40 12.23
C LEU A 153 7.12 -8.91 12.03
N ASP A 154 6.53 -9.78 12.86
CA ASP A 154 6.58 -11.25 12.70
C ASP A 154 5.85 -11.76 11.44
N GLN A 155 5.02 -10.91 10.81
CA GLN A 155 4.34 -11.21 9.56
C GLN A 155 5.18 -10.81 8.34
N ILE A 156 6.28 -10.07 8.53
CA ILE A 156 7.13 -9.59 7.43
C ILE A 156 8.38 -10.46 7.35
N THR A 157 8.63 -11.00 6.16
CA THR A 157 9.82 -11.75 5.81
C THR A 157 10.57 -11.02 4.71
N CYS A 158 11.88 -11.15 4.69
CA CYS A 158 12.73 -10.51 3.70
C CYS A 158 13.22 -11.56 2.72
N GLN A 159 13.08 -11.30 1.42
CA GLN A 159 13.52 -12.19 0.37
C GLN A 159 14.55 -11.47 -0.51
N ALA A 160 15.72 -12.09 -0.70
CA ALA A 160 16.59 -11.71 -1.80
C ALA A 160 15.90 -12.17 -3.08
N VAL A 161 15.38 -11.23 -3.88
CA VAL A 161 14.68 -11.61 -5.10
C VAL A 161 15.65 -11.59 -6.26
N LEU A 162 15.91 -12.78 -6.81
CA LEU A 162 16.42 -12.98 -8.16
C LEU A 162 15.30 -12.57 -9.15
N HIS A 163 15.11 -11.26 -9.36
CA HIS A 163 14.29 -10.82 -10.49
C HIS A 163 15.19 -10.82 -11.73
N ASN A 164 14.92 -11.75 -12.66
CA ASN A 164 15.28 -11.54 -14.06
C ASN A 164 14.54 -10.27 -14.51
N ILE A 165 15.29 -9.20 -14.76
CA ILE A 165 14.78 -7.86 -15.11
C ILE A 165 14.06 -7.86 -16.49
N THR A 166 14.00 -8.98 -17.20
CA THR A 166 13.60 -9.07 -18.60
C THR A 166 12.10 -9.08 -18.93
N GLN A 167 11.18 -8.87 -17.97
CA GLN A 167 9.72 -8.86 -18.29
C GLN A 167 8.98 -7.54 -18.01
N TYR A 168 9.60 -6.54 -17.38
CA TYR A 168 8.91 -5.28 -17.04
C TYR A 168 9.23 -4.12 -17.99
N TYR A 169 10.22 -4.28 -18.87
CA TYR A 169 10.54 -3.32 -19.93
C TYR A 169 10.26 -3.97 -21.28
N LYS A 170 9.04 -3.80 -21.79
CA LYS A 170 8.75 -3.89 -23.24
C LYS A 170 8.88 -2.51 -23.89
N ASP A 171 9.80 -1.69 -23.40
CA ASP A 171 10.21 -0.46 -24.05
C ASP A 171 11.54 -0.73 -24.76
N ASP A 172 11.54 -0.52 -26.07
CA ASP A 172 12.63 -0.74 -27.04
C ASP A 172 13.89 0.16 -26.82
N PHE A 173 14.25 0.47 -25.57
CA PHE A 173 15.35 1.39 -25.22
C PHE A 173 16.24 0.94 -24.05
N ILE A 174 16.54 -0.36 -23.94
CA ILE A 174 17.65 -0.83 -23.09
C ILE A 174 18.61 -1.65 -23.94
N SER A 175 19.48 -0.95 -24.67
CA SER A 175 20.79 -1.46 -25.04
C SER A 175 21.68 -1.44 -23.80
N ASP A 176 22.26 -2.59 -23.47
CA ASP A 176 23.46 -2.73 -22.64
C ASP A 176 23.34 -2.25 -21.17
N GLN A 177 22.41 -2.83 -20.40
CA GLN A 177 22.64 -2.93 -18.95
C GLN A 177 22.87 -4.39 -18.57
N GLU A 178 24.11 -4.66 -18.19
CA GLU A 178 24.59 -5.91 -17.60
C GLU A 178 23.58 -6.45 -16.58
N GLU A 179 23.30 -7.75 -16.65
CA GLU A 179 22.58 -8.47 -15.60
C GLU A 179 23.30 -8.25 -14.27
N TYR A 180 22.85 -7.27 -13.49
CA TYR A 180 23.36 -7.07 -12.13
C TYR A 180 22.74 -8.16 -11.25
N ILE A 181 23.31 -9.35 -11.32
CA ILE A 181 23.03 -10.46 -10.43
C ILE A 181 23.54 -10.04 -9.05
N HIS A 182 22.67 -9.47 -8.22
CA HIS A 182 22.93 -9.39 -6.79
C HIS A 182 22.84 -10.82 -6.22
N GLU A 183 23.95 -11.55 -6.31
CA GLU A 183 24.19 -12.85 -5.64
C GLU A 183 24.22 -12.74 -4.11
N GLU A 184 24.12 -11.53 -3.57
CA GLU A 184 24.14 -11.31 -2.15
C GLU A 184 22.74 -11.55 -1.59
N THR A 185 22.58 -12.72 -0.95
CA THR A 185 21.60 -12.91 0.13
C THR A 185 21.51 -11.61 0.93
N CYS A 186 20.30 -11.09 1.16
CA CYS A 186 20.01 -9.96 2.03
C CYS A 186 21.09 -9.84 3.12
N LYS A 187 22.01 -8.88 2.98
CA LYS A 187 23.21 -8.69 3.82
C LYS A 187 22.90 -8.56 5.32
N PHE A 188 21.62 -8.51 5.66
CA PHE A 188 21.10 -8.09 6.95
C PHE A 188 20.24 -9.15 7.65
N CYS A 189 19.80 -10.23 6.99
CA CYS A 189 18.71 -11.04 7.55
C CYS A 189 18.86 -12.56 7.57
N ASN A 190 19.76 -13.21 6.82
CA ASN A 190 19.83 -14.70 6.79
C ASN A 190 18.45 -15.41 6.68
N GLY A 191 17.43 -14.75 6.10
CA GLY A 191 16.06 -15.27 5.99
C GLY A 191 15.07 -14.90 7.11
N GLU A 192 15.47 -14.20 8.17
CA GLU A 192 14.56 -13.65 9.20
C GLU A 192 14.85 -12.16 9.41
N ILE A 193 13.83 -11.32 9.56
CA ILE A 193 14.02 -9.95 10.08
C ILE A 193 14.34 -10.07 11.58
N GLN A 194 15.50 -10.64 11.91
CA GLN A 194 16.14 -10.34 13.18
C GLN A 194 16.36 -8.82 13.20
N LEU A 195 16.31 -8.21 14.38
CA LEU A 195 16.48 -6.78 14.63
C LEU A 195 17.91 -6.26 14.26
N CYS A 196 18.53 -6.82 13.23
CA CYS A 196 19.82 -6.50 12.64
C CYS A 196 19.78 -5.21 11.81
N PHE A 197 18.63 -4.59 11.66
CA PHE A 197 18.59 -3.21 11.21
C PHE A 197 18.89 -2.28 12.40
N GLU A 198 20.15 -1.86 12.54
CA GLU A 198 20.46 -0.70 13.40
C GLU A 198 19.59 0.52 13.02
N GLN A 199 19.17 0.60 11.76
CA GLN A 199 18.25 1.57 11.20
C GLN A 199 16.76 1.37 11.57
N LEU A 200 16.33 0.16 11.97
CA LEU A 200 15.00 -0.13 12.54
C LEU A 200 15.01 -0.19 14.07
N ARG A 201 16.17 -0.04 14.76
CA ARG A 201 16.17 0.17 16.22
C ARG A 201 15.26 1.33 16.64
N PRO A 202 15.24 2.49 15.95
CA PRO A 202 14.26 3.54 16.20
C PRO A 202 12.82 3.04 16.00
N MET A 203 12.55 2.25 14.96
CA MET A 203 11.24 1.62 14.79
C MET A 203 10.91 0.66 15.93
N SER A 204 11.85 -0.10 16.50
CA SER A 204 11.53 -0.98 17.63
C SER A 204 11.11 -0.20 18.88
N VAL A 205 11.69 0.99 19.10
CA VAL A 205 11.33 1.94 20.16
C VAL A 205 9.99 2.60 19.86
N ILE A 206 9.76 3.00 18.61
CA ILE A 206 8.49 3.61 18.17
C ILE A 206 7.37 2.57 18.17
N ILE A 207 7.58 1.33 17.72
CA ILE A 207 6.59 0.25 17.80
C ILE A 207 6.23 -0.05 19.25
N LYS A 208 7.21 -0.01 20.18
CA LYS A 208 6.93 -0.11 21.62
C LYS A 208 6.10 1.10 22.09
N SER A 209 6.42 2.31 21.67
CA SER A 209 5.67 3.51 22.06
C SER A 209 4.26 3.56 21.44
N THR A 210 4.10 3.22 20.16
CA THR A 210 2.83 3.13 19.44
C THR A 210 1.96 1.99 19.97
N LYS A 211 2.51 0.80 20.27
CA LYS A 211 1.78 -0.26 20.99
C LYS A 211 1.33 0.21 22.38
N THR A 212 2.14 1.02 23.06
CA THR A 212 1.79 1.61 24.36
C THR A 212 0.68 2.66 24.20
N GLN A 213 0.75 3.51 23.19
CA GLN A 213 -0.28 4.49 22.85
C GLN A 213 -1.59 3.82 22.43
N PHE A 214 -1.57 2.78 21.60
CA PHE A 214 -2.75 2.00 21.25
C PHE A 214 -3.39 1.32 22.48
N LYS A 215 -2.57 0.79 23.41
CA LYS A 215 -3.07 0.26 24.69
C LYS A 215 -3.72 1.35 25.54
N GLN A 216 -3.10 2.53 25.62
CA GLN A 216 -3.64 3.68 26.34
C GLN A 216 -4.94 4.19 25.72
N ILE A 217 -5.01 4.32 24.39
CA ILE A 217 -6.23 4.72 23.66
C ILE A 217 -7.35 3.69 23.88
N LYS A 218 -7.04 2.39 23.82
CA LYS A 218 -8.01 1.32 24.10
C LYS A 218 -8.53 1.38 25.55
N GLN A 219 -7.66 1.67 26.52
CA GLN A 219 -8.06 1.86 27.92
C GLN A 219 -8.93 3.11 28.11
N ILE A 220 -8.57 4.22 27.46
CA ILE A 220 -9.36 5.47 27.50
C ILE A 220 -10.75 5.24 26.89
N ASN A 221 -10.86 4.52 25.77
CA ASN A 221 -12.15 4.21 25.15
C ASN A 221 -13.01 3.30 26.04
N LEU A 222 -12.43 2.27 26.66
CA LEU A 222 -13.13 1.43 27.62
C LEU A 222 -13.65 2.24 28.83
N GLN A 223 -12.86 3.21 29.31
CA GLN A 223 -13.28 4.11 30.39
C GLN A 223 -14.42 5.05 29.95
N LYS A 224 -14.40 5.55 28.70
CA LYS A 224 -15.49 6.36 28.15
C LYS A 224 -16.80 5.57 28.08
N ASP A 225 -16.75 4.32 27.63
CA ASP A 225 -17.93 3.46 27.53
C ASP A 225 -18.56 3.20 28.91
N LEU A 226 -17.73 2.93 29.93
CA LEU A 226 -18.18 2.79 31.32
C LEU A 226 -18.82 4.07 31.89
N ILE A 227 -18.33 5.25 31.50
CA ILE A 227 -18.92 6.54 31.92
C ILE A 227 -20.28 6.74 31.25
N LEU A 228 -20.41 6.39 29.97
CA LEU A 228 -21.67 6.47 29.24
C LEU A 228 -22.73 5.52 29.83
N GLU A 229 -22.35 4.28 30.14
CA GLU A 229 -23.25 3.32 30.81
C GLU A 229 -23.71 3.85 32.17
N LYS A 230 -22.81 4.38 33.00
CA LYS A 230 -23.18 4.97 34.30
C LYS A 230 -24.09 6.18 34.14
N GLY A 231 -23.85 7.04 33.14
CA GLY A 231 -24.72 8.17 32.83
C GLY A 231 -26.13 7.72 32.44
N ASN A 232 -26.25 6.67 31.62
CA ASN A 232 -27.53 6.09 31.25
C ASN A 232 -28.28 5.51 32.45
N VAL A 233 -27.58 4.82 33.35
CA VAL A 233 -28.18 4.29 34.59
C VAL A 233 -28.66 5.42 35.51
N ILE A 234 -27.88 6.49 35.66
CA ILE A 234 -28.28 7.68 36.45
C ILE A 234 -29.54 8.30 35.85
N ASN A 235 -29.60 8.48 34.53
CA ASN A 235 -30.78 9.03 33.84
C ASN A 235 -32.01 8.13 34.02
N GLN A 236 -31.85 6.80 33.98
CA GLN A 236 -32.93 5.86 34.24
C GLN A 236 -33.45 5.93 35.68
N ILE A 237 -32.56 6.12 36.66
CA ILE A 237 -32.94 6.29 38.07
C ILE A 237 -33.65 7.63 38.27
N GLN A 238 -33.15 8.71 37.67
CA GLN A 238 -33.78 10.03 37.72
C GLN A 238 -35.18 10.02 37.10
N ASN A 239 -35.35 9.34 35.97
CA ASN A 239 -36.65 9.21 35.32
C ASN A 239 -37.65 8.40 36.17
N LYS A 240 -37.19 7.40 36.93
CA LYS A 240 -38.04 6.64 37.87
C LYS A 240 -38.37 7.41 39.16
N LEU A 241 -37.55 8.37 39.57
CA LEU A 241 -37.82 9.23 40.72
C LEU A 241 -38.77 10.37 40.36
N ASN A 242 -38.83 10.77 39.09
CA ASN A 242 -39.69 11.83 38.57
C ASN A 242 -41.04 11.31 38.04
N SER A 243 -41.30 9.99 38.12
CA SER A 243 -42.56 9.32 37.76
C SER A 243 -43.28 8.82 39.01
#